data_AF-A0A1I1AH51-F1
#
_entry.id   AF-A0A1I1AH51-F1
#
_cell.length_a   1.000
_cell.length_b   1.000
_cell.length_c   1.000
_cell.angle_alpha   90.00
_cell.angle_beta   90.00
_cell.angle_gamma   90.00
#
_symmetry.space_group_name_H-M   'P 1'
#
loop_
_entity.id
_entity.type
_entity.pdbx_description
1 polymer ?
#
loop_
_entity_poly.entity_id
_entity_poly.type
_entity_poly.pdbx_seq_one_letter_code
_entity_poly.pdbx_strand_id
1 'polypeptide(L)'
;MEYIKVTKENLEEEHICCAISNNKDVQVSSKKAWLSVRFNEGLVFLKSVERGKCFIEYIPAENAWNPVDATGYMLCSVMVSMLRTSK
;
A
#
# COMPACT_ATOMS: atom_id res chain seq x y z
N MET A 1 -2.76 17.67 0.15
CA MET A 1 -3.07 16.28 -0.21
C MET A 1 -3.44 15.56 1.07
N GLU A 2 -4.63 14.97 1.10
CA GLU A 2 -5.10 14.17 2.24
C GLU A 2 -4.79 12.69 1.99
N TYR A 3 -4.42 11.99 3.06
CA TYR A 3 -4.09 10.57 3.03
C TYR A 3 -4.92 9.81 4.05
N ILE A 4 -5.39 8.64 3.64
CA ILE A 4 -6.05 7.67 4.51
C ILE A 4 -5.01 6.62 4.87
N LYS A 5 -4.81 6.41 6.18
CA LYS A 5 -4.04 5.27 6.66
C LYS A 5 -4.90 4.02 6.55
N VAL A 6 -4.42 3.06 5.77
CA VAL A 6 -5.05 1.75 5.70
C VAL A 6 -4.62 0.95 6.91
N THR A 7 -5.60 0.34 7.56
CA THR A 7 -5.52 -0.41 8.81
C THR A 7 -6.31 -1.70 8.63
N LYS A 8 -6.22 -2.65 9.56
CA LYS A 8 -6.97 -3.91 9.42
C LYS A 8 -8.48 -3.68 9.44
N GLU A 9 -8.92 -2.64 10.12
CA GLU A 9 -10.32 -2.30 10.34
C GLU A 9 -10.97 -1.73 9.08
N ASN A 10 -10.22 -0.97 8.26
CA ASN A 10 -10.74 -0.36 7.03
C ASN A 10 -10.23 -1.02 5.74
N LEU A 11 -9.34 -2.02 5.83
CA LEU A 11 -8.74 -2.68 4.67
C LEU A 11 -9.78 -3.26 3.69
N GLU A 12 -10.93 -3.71 4.19
CA GLU A 12 -11.96 -4.28 3.34
C GLU A 12 -12.72 -3.23 2.54
N GLU A 13 -12.96 -2.08 3.15
CA GLU A 13 -13.66 -0.93 2.56
C GLU A 13 -12.76 -0.15 1.61
N GLU A 14 -11.47 -0.05 1.95
CA GLU A 14 -10.51 0.75 1.21
C GLU A 14 -10.04 0.08 -0.08
N HIS A 15 -10.04 0.88 -1.15
CA HIS A 15 -9.50 0.45 -2.43
C HIS A 15 -7.96 0.56 -2.49
N ILE A 16 -7.27 -0.57 -2.61
CA ILE A 16 -5.80 -0.68 -2.48
C ILE A 16 -5.03 -0.93 -3.79
N CYS A 17 -5.71 -0.91 -4.96
CA CYS A 17 -5.08 -1.19 -6.25
C CYS A 17 -5.34 -0.07 -7.26
N CYS A 18 -4.34 0.27 -8.08
CA CYS A 18 -4.53 1.28 -9.13
C CYS A 18 -5.27 0.75 -10.35
N ALA A 19 -4.82 -0.39 -10.83
CA ALA A 19 -5.19 -0.96 -12.12
C ALA A 19 -6.47 -1.81 -12.08
N ILE A 20 -6.84 -2.33 -10.91
CA ILE A 20 -7.96 -3.29 -10.77
C ILE A 20 -9.04 -2.62 -9.93
N SER A 21 -10.22 -2.39 -10.52
CA SER A 21 -11.36 -1.77 -9.85
C SER A 21 -12.23 -2.76 -9.07
N ASN A 22 -12.14 -4.05 -9.39
CA ASN A 22 -12.96 -5.09 -8.76
C ASN A 22 -12.34 -5.57 -7.44
N ASN A 23 -12.99 -5.25 -6.32
CA ASN A 23 -12.54 -5.69 -4.99
C ASN A 23 -12.62 -7.21 -4.78
N LYS A 24 -13.34 -7.95 -5.63
CA LYS A 24 -13.42 -9.42 -5.59
C LYS A 24 -12.38 -10.11 -6.47
N ASP A 25 -11.53 -9.35 -7.15
CA ASP A 25 -10.45 -9.92 -7.94
C ASP A 25 -9.44 -10.62 -7.02
N VAL A 26 -8.99 -11.81 -7.43
CA VAL A 26 -8.00 -12.60 -6.68
C VAL A 26 -6.72 -11.81 -6.37
N GLN A 27 -6.33 -10.89 -7.24
CA GLN A 27 -5.14 -10.06 -7.04
C GLN A 27 -5.38 -9.03 -5.92
N VAL A 28 -6.59 -8.50 -5.79
CA VAL A 28 -6.96 -7.58 -4.69
C VAL A 28 -7.02 -8.34 -3.38
N SER A 29 -7.68 -9.50 -3.35
CA SER A 29 -7.75 -10.36 -2.16
C SER A 29 -6.37 -10.79 -1.68
N SER A 30 -5.48 -11.17 -2.60
CA SER A 30 -4.10 -11.56 -2.27
C SER A 30 -3.30 -10.40 -1.68
N LYS A 31 -3.47 -9.19 -2.23
CA LYS A 31 -2.82 -7.99 -1.71
C LYS A 31 -3.36 -7.60 -0.33
N LYS A 32 -4.67 -7.70 -0.11
CA LYS A 32 -5.28 -7.46 1.22
C LYS A 32 -4.73 -8.45 2.26
N ALA A 33 -4.70 -9.75 1.93
CA ALA A 33 -4.14 -10.77 2.81
C ALA A 33 -2.67 -10.47 3.16
N TRP A 34 -1.86 -10.09 2.16
CA TRP A 34 -0.46 -9.72 2.38
C TRP A 34 -0.31 -8.49 3.29
N LEU A 35 -1.07 -7.41 3.04
CA LEU A 35 -1.05 -6.21 3.86
C LEU A 35 -1.44 -6.49 5.32
N SER A 36 -2.48 -7.30 5.54
CA SER A 36 -2.96 -7.64 6.88
C SER A 36 -1.89 -8.31 7.75
N VAL A 37 -1.07 -9.19 7.16
CA VAL A 37 0.05 -9.83 7.87
C VAL A 37 1.16 -8.81 8.16
N ARG A 38 1.54 -8.03 7.14
CA ARG A 38 2.65 -7.07 7.23
C ARG A 38 2.39 -5.89 8.17
N PHE A 39 1.13 -5.54 8.42
CA PHE A 39 0.78 -4.54 9.42
C PHE A 39 1.26 -4.92 10.83
N ASN A 40 1.37 -6.22 11.15
CA ASN A 40 1.94 -6.67 12.43
C ASN A 40 3.44 -6.46 12.52
N GLU A 41 4.13 -6.34 11.38
CA GLU A 41 5.58 -6.20 11.27
C GLU A 41 6.00 -4.72 11.14
N GLY A 42 5.06 -3.80 11.38
CA GLY A 42 5.29 -2.36 11.34
C GLY A 42 5.10 -1.71 9.96
N LEU A 43 4.51 -2.41 8.99
CA LEU A 43 4.14 -1.80 7.71
C LEU A 43 3.09 -0.71 7.93
N VAL A 44 3.34 0.47 7.38
CA VAL A 44 2.34 1.53 7.24
C VAL A 44 2.02 1.70 5.76
N PHE A 45 0.74 1.68 5.42
CA PHE A 45 0.24 1.86 4.07
C PHE A 45 -0.70 3.06 4.01
N LEU A 46 -0.32 4.08 3.25
CA LEU A 46 -1.08 5.32 3.07
C LEU A 46 -1.63 5.38 1.64
N LYS A 47 -2.89 5.76 1.54
CA LYS A 47 -3.61 5.96 0.28
C LYS A 47 -3.97 7.44 0.12
N SER A 48 -3.66 8.02 -1.04
CA SER A 48 -4.18 9.35 -1.40
C SER A 48 -5.70 9.29 -1.63
N VAL A 49 -6.43 10.29 -1.14
CA VAL A 49 -7.87 10.47 -1.41
C VAL A 49 -8.14 10.80 -2.88
N GLU A 50 -7.18 11.43 -3.55
CA GLU A 50 -7.30 11.91 -4.93
C GLU A 50 -7.42 10.78 -5.97
N ARG A 51 -8.20 11.03 -7.03
CA ARG A 51 -8.29 10.16 -8.21
C ARG A 51 -6.97 10.26 -9.01
N GLY A 52 -6.01 9.43 -8.63
CA GLY A 52 -4.62 9.49 -9.11
C GLY A 52 -3.76 8.75 -8.12
N LYS A 53 -4.07 7.45 -7.99
CA LYS A 53 -3.78 6.62 -6.83
C LYS A 53 -2.26 6.58 -6.57
N CYS A 54 -1.85 7.42 -5.64
CA CYS A 54 -0.55 7.41 -5.02
C CYS A 54 -0.67 6.66 -3.70
N PHE A 55 0.15 5.63 -3.54
CA PHE A 55 0.30 4.90 -2.30
C PHE A 55 1.71 5.11 -1.76
N ILE A 56 1.81 5.32 -0.46
CA ILE A 56 3.08 5.38 0.25
C ILE A 56 3.08 4.21 1.21
N GLU A 57 4.09 3.35 1.10
CA GLU A 57 4.29 2.24 2.02
C GLU A 57 5.66 2.36 2.67
N TYR A 58 5.74 2.11 3.97
CA TYR A 58 7.01 2.05 4.67
C TYR A 58 7.01 1.03 5.79
N ILE A 59 8.13 0.35 5.96
CA ILE A 59 8.32 -0.76 6.90
C ILE A 59 9.75 -0.70 7.45
N PRO A 60 10.02 -1.19 8.67
CA PRO A 60 11.40 -1.38 9.14
C PRO A 60 12.21 -2.16 8.11
N ALA A 61 13.44 -1.71 7.82
CA ALA A 61 14.27 -2.32 6.77
C ALA A 61 14.58 -3.80 7.03
N GLU A 62 14.65 -4.20 8.31
CA GLU A 62 14.78 -5.61 8.73
C GLU A 62 13.61 -6.51 8.28
N ASN A 63 12.42 -5.95 8.11
CA ASN A 63 11.22 -6.66 7.67
C ASN A 63 10.94 -6.42 6.18
N ALA A 64 11.77 -5.64 5.48
CA ALA A 64 11.59 -5.38 4.06
C ALA A 64 11.63 -6.66 3.22
N TRP A 65 10.93 -6.66 2.08
CA TRP A 65 11.00 -7.77 1.12
C TRP A 65 12.40 -7.91 0.50
N ASN A 66 13.08 -6.79 0.30
CA ASN A 66 14.43 -6.77 -0.27
C ASN A 66 15.45 -7.00 0.85
N PRO A 67 16.42 -7.93 0.70
CA PRO A 67 17.48 -8.12 1.69
C PRO A 67 18.40 -6.89 1.73
N VAL A 68 18.05 -5.94 2.59
CA VAL A 68 18.83 -4.74 2.85
C VAL A 68 19.21 -4.76 4.32
N ASP A 69 20.51 -4.82 4.59
CA ASP A 69 21.03 -4.66 5.95
C ASP A 69 21.14 -3.18 6.28
N ALA A 70 20.10 -2.65 6.93
CA ALA A 70 20.01 -1.24 7.32
C ALA A 70 19.28 -1.11 8.66
N THR A 71 19.90 -1.61 9.74
CA THR A 71 19.34 -1.53 11.10
C THR A 71 18.97 -0.10 11.48
N GLY A 72 17.75 0.10 12.00
CA GLY A 72 17.25 1.41 12.42
C GLY A 72 16.74 2.30 11.28
N TYR A 73 16.79 1.85 10.03
CA TYR A 73 16.22 2.56 8.88
C TYR A 73 14.86 1.99 8.48
N MET A 74 14.06 2.82 7.82
CA MET A 74 12.78 2.44 7.22
C MET A 74 12.97 2.30 5.71
N LEU A 75 12.48 1.21 5.14
CA LEU A 75 12.32 1.10 3.70
C LEU A 75 11.02 1.81 3.31
N CYS A 76 11.13 2.89 2.52
CA CYS A 76 10.00 3.60 1.95
C CYS A 76 9.85 3.28 0.46
N SER A 77 8.63 2.93 0.04
CA SER A 77 8.25 2.70 -1.34
C SER A 77 7.05 3.59 -1.68
N VAL A 78 7.13 4.28 -2.82
CA VAL A 78 6.06 5.15 -3.30
C VAL A 78 5.61 4.63 -4.64
N MET A 79 4.35 4.22 -4.69
CA MET A 79 3.70 3.78 -5.92
C MET A 79 2.82 4.90 -6.44
N VAL A 80 3.22 5.50 -7.55
CA VAL A 80 2.39 6.49 -8.26
C VAL A 80 1.80 5.82 -9.49
N SER A 81 0.47 5.72 -9.55
CA SER A 81 -0.19 5.42 -10.81
C SER A 81 -0.07 6.62 -11.74
N MET A 82 0.68 6.46 -12.84
CA MET A 82 0.53 7.34 -14.00
C MET A 82 -0.87 7.13 -14.57
N LEU A 83 -1.86 7.85 -14.04
CA LEU A 83 -3.07 8.08 -14.81
C LEU A 83 -2.65 8.81 -16.08
N ARG A 84 -2.78 8.16 -17.23
CA ARG A 84 -2.90 8.89 -18.49
C ARG A 84 -4.08 9.82 -18.30
N THR A 85 -3.81 11.11 -18.14
CA THR A 85 -4.83 12.14 -18.28
C THR A 85 -5.28 12.09 -19.72
N SER A 86 -6.25 11.24 -20.03
CA SER A 86 -7.09 11.42 -21.21
C SER A 86 -7.90 12.68 -20.94
N LYS A 87 -7.40 13.80 -21.46
CA LYS A 87 -8.28 14.84 -21.97
C LYS A 87 -9.01 14.30 -23.20
#